data_AF-A0A3P3ZH44-F1
#
_entry.id   AF-A0A3P3ZH44-F1
#
_cell.length_a   1.000
_cell.length_b   1.000
_cell.length_c   1.000
_cell.angle_alpha   90.00
_cell.angle_beta   90.00
_cell.angle_gamma   90.00
#
_symmetry.space_group_name_H-M   'P 1'
#
loop_
_entity.id
_entity.type
_entity.pdbx_description
1 polymer ?
#
loop_
_entity_poly.entity_id
_entity_poly.type
_entity_poly.pdbx_seq_one_letter_code
_entity_poly.pdbx_strand_id
1 'polypeptide(L)'
;MQSQQRHYTASSTLCPTLSGADVTSTPVFILDLGSRTIKSGLHTATTPHLTPALAGTPKYPRCLPETSSSSDLSSSISTSRFVVGRDATARRSLLRLSRPIQHGGVIKDWAGARALLLQSIQNALTPPPLSPVARQSLVKEGEEVIYSLVESPFASRQQRARWAELLFESPGQEAVVTDGGKQQRVIPRAAGVFCGVGPLLALYATGQTTGLVIDVGDGAVSTAAAVDGYVLPQCLQREADSATGAVVTSYLTRLLYQSGVLGPAAVAPSLFGTTTSNLSNGAGAGTQQERELVYAIKEARCNVSATPLFSTKSSPATAGASAAATPSLDELNSALIAAAQRTQDSRFGGNGAAHAGAPSSRPFTLPDGRVVEVSAADAAQASEVLFYPVLMGSEGRGVVDVALDAVAAAPVDLQSQLLGNLVVTGGATCSTGFGCRFFKEMQQRVRGSAVLSTGGTSNQRLCVSAPEQRAYAAWMGASYVAQLSSFASSMVVTRAVYEEEGETALARKLLT
;
A
#
# COMPACT_ATOMS: atom_id res chain seq x y z
N MET A 1 35.53 -35.57 -13.17
CA MET A 1 36.36 -34.79 -12.23
C MET A 1 35.87 -33.35 -12.26
N GLN A 2 35.42 -32.87 -11.11
CA GLN A 2 34.72 -31.61 -10.88
C GLN A 2 35.60 -30.40 -11.23
N SER A 3 35.02 -29.39 -11.90
CA SER A 3 35.58 -28.03 -11.93
C SER A 3 34.56 -27.06 -11.36
N GLN A 4 34.98 -26.38 -10.30
CA GLN A 4 34.20 -25.67 -9.30
C GLN A 4 33.52 -24.40 -9.82
N GLN A 5 32.25 -24.23 -9.44
CA GLN A 5 31.56 -22.95 -9.40
C GLN A 5 32.17 -22.08 -8.30
N ARG A 6 32.60 -20.86 -8.64
CA ARG A 6 32.91 -19.82 -7.66
C ARG A 6 31.61 -19.16 -7.20
N HIS A 7 31.24 -19.43 -5.95
CA HIS A 7 30.25 -18.64 -5.22
C HIS A 7 30.80 -17.23 -4.96
N TYR A 8 30.11 -16.21 -5.46
CA TYR A 8 30.22 -14.85 -4.94
C TYR A 8 29.24 -14.73 -3.76
N THR A 9 29.76 -14.85 -2.54
CA THR A 9 29.08 -14.43 -1.32
C THR A 9 29.21 -12.91 -1.20
N ALA A 10 28.10 -12.19 -1.32
CA ALA A 10 28.05 -10.77 -1.01
C ALA A 10 28.23 -10.59 0.51
N SER A 11 29.37 -9.99 0.90
CA SER A 11 29.69 -9.66 2.28
C SER A 11 28.73 -8.62 2.82
N SER A 12 28.04 -8.97 3.90
CA SER A 12 27.29 -8.05 4.76
C SER A 12 28.27 -7.28 5.65
N THR A 13 28.61 -6.04 5.31
CA THR A 13 28.94 -4.96 6.28
C THR A 13 29.34 -3.70 5.53
N LEU A 14 28.69 -2.58 5.86
CA LEU A 14 29.30 -1.31 6.26
C LEU A 14 28.17 -0.38 6.74
N CYS A 15 27.69 -0.64 7.96
CA CYS A 15 27.13 0.45 8.77
C CYS A 15 28.31 1.32 9.21
N PRO A 16 28.28 2.64 9.01
CA PRO A 16 29.19 3.51 9.73
C PRO A 16 28.75 3.53 11.20
N THR A 17 29.56 2.95 12.08
CA THR A 17 29.49 3.24 13.51
C THR A 17 29.87 4.71 13.71
N LEU A 18 28.88 5.56 13.96
CA LEU A 18 29.11 6.94 14.38
C LEU A 18 29.63 6.95 15.82
N SER A 19 30.93 7.17 15.96
CA SER A 19 31.55 7.62 17.21
C SER A 19 31.80 9.13 17.13
N GLY A 20 31.18 9.91 18.02
CA GLY A 20 31.55 11.32 18.26
C GLY A 20 30.37 12.30 18.38
N ALA A 21 30.07 12.66 19.63
CA ALA A 21 29.37 13.81 20.23
C ALA A 21 28.66 14.90 19.38
N ASP A 22 27.48 15.30 19.92
CA ASP A 22 26.86 16.63 19.98
C ASP A 22 26.36 17.32 18.70
N VAL A 23 25.15 16.93 18.26
CA VAL A 23 24.01 17.84 18.03
C VAL A 23 22.75 17.09 18.44
N THR A 24 22.01 17.54 19.46
CA THR A 24 20.67 16.98 19.75
C THR A 24 19.70 17.46 18.68
N SER A 25 19.76 16.87 17.49
CA SER A 25 18.79 17.13 16.42
C SER A 25 17.41 16.66 16.87
N THR A 26 16.40 17.53 16.78
CA THR A 26 15.02 17.20 17.11
C THR A 26 14.59 15.91 16.40
N PRO A 27 14.08 14.89 17.12
CA PRO A 27 13.68 13.63 16.52
C PRO A 27 12.58 13.84 15.47
N VAL A 28 12.75 13.22 14.30
CA VAL A 28 11.75 13.24 13.23
C VAL A 28 10.90 11.96 13.28
N PHE A 29 9.59 12.14 13.36
CA PHE A 29 8.58 11.08 13.35
C PHE A 29 7.82 11.11 12.02
N ILE A 30 7.84 9.99 11.28
CA ILE A 30 7.29 9.91 9.94
C ILE A 30 5.92 9.25 9.97
N LEU A 31 4.98 9.80 9.20
CA LEU A 31 3.59 9.37 9.07
C LEU A 31 3.22 9.26 7.58
N ASP A 32 3.09 8.04 7.08
CA ASP A 32 2.48 7.74 5.78
C ASP A 32 1.04 7.26 5.98
N LEU A 33 0.10 8.13 5.64
CA LEU A 33 -1.34 7.97 5.91
C LEU A 33 -2.08 7.31 4.74
N GLY A 34 -1.74 6.05 4.46
CA GLY A 34 -2.36 5.28 3.38
C GLY A 34 -3.81 4.82 3.67
N SER A 35 -4.63 4.69 2.62
CA SER A 35 -6.04 4.23 2.71
C SER A 35 -6.23 2.81 3.28
N ARG A 36 -5.19 1.97 3.27
CA ARG A 36 -5.23 0.61 3.81
C ARG A 36 -4.39 0.43 5.05
N THR A 37 -3.19 0.98 5.03
CA THR A 37 -2.18 0.82 6.07
C THR A 37 -1.49 2.15 6.28
N ILE A 38 -1.50 2.61 7.52
CA ILE A 38 -0.69 3.71 8.00
C ILE A 38 0.68 3.15 8.38
N LYS A 39 1.74 3.80 7.90
CA LYS A 39 3.12 3.50 8.29
C LYS A 39 3.62 4.61 9.17
N SER A 40 4.09 4.28 10.36
CA SER A 40 4.57 5.26 11.33
C SER A 40 5.85 4.80 12.01
N GLY A 41 6.72 5.73 12.38
CA GLY A 41 7.96 5.42 13.07
C GLY A 41 8.93 6.59 13.07
N LEU A 42 9.97 6.48 13.90
CA LEU A 42 11.08 7.43 13.87
C LEU A 42 11.91 7.24 12.60
N HIS A 43 12.51 8.32 12.11
CA HIS A 43 13.41 8.29 10.95
C HIS A 43 14.63 7.37 11.13
N THR A 44 15.01 7.05 12.37
CA THR A 44 16.08 6.11 12.72
C THR A 44 15.66 4.65 12.68
N ALA A 45 14.36 4.36 12.56
CA ALA A 45 13.86 2.99 12.51
C ALA A 45 14.17 2.34 11.15
N THR A 46 14.49 1.05 11.15
CA THR A 46 14.77 0.28 9.93
C THR A 46 13.50 -0.10 9.16
N THR A 47 12.38 -0.25 9.87
CA THR A 47 11.07 -0.58 9.31
C THR A 47 9.98 0.21 10.02
N PRO A 48 8.90 0.60 9.31
CA PRO A 48 7.80 1.29 9.95
C PRO A 48 6.92 0.33 10.76
N HIS A 49 6.29 0.87 11.80
CA HIS A 49 5.13 0.26 12.41
C HIS A 49 3.93 0.34 11.45
N LEU A 50 3.28 -0.81 11.21
CA LEU A 50 2.12 -0.93 10.32
C LEU A 50 0.81 -0.99 11.12
N THR A 51 -0.04 0.02 10.92
CA THR A 51 -1.38 0.13 11.51
C THR A 51 -2.43 0.02 10.41
N PRO A 52 -3.36 -0.97 10.45
CA PRO A 52 -4.49 -1.00 9.51
C PRO A 52 -5.31 0.29 9.58
N ALA A 53 -5.60 0.93 8.45
CA ALA A 53 -6.44 2.14 8.36
C ALA A 53 -7.94 1.79 8.46
N LEU A 54 -8.30 1.10 9.54
CA LEU A 54 -9.64 0.61 9.81
C LEU A 54 -10.13 1.16 11.14
N ALA A 55 -11.35 1.68 11.14
CA ALA A 55 -12.03 2.16 12.33
C ALA A 55 -13.36 1.42 12.51
N GLY A 56 -13.74 1.14 13.74
CA GLY A 56 -14.96 0.42 14.07
C GLY A 56 -15.66 1.03 15.26
N THR A 57 -16.99 1.16 15.16
CA THR A 57 -17.83 1.53 16.31
C THR A 57 -18.55 0.29 16.83
N PRO A 58 -18.71 0.10 18.15
CA PRO A 58 -19.45 -1.04 18.70
C PRO A 58 -20.86 -1.20 18.11
N LYS A 59 -21.22 -2.41 17.66
CA LYS A 59 -22.59 -2.72 17.19
C LYS A 59 -23.61 -2.62 18.33
N TYR A 60 -23.18 -2.99 19.53
CA TYR A 60 -23.98 -2.99 20.76
C TYR A 60 -23.25 -2.18 21.84
N PRO A 61 -23.34 -0.84 21.81
CA PRO A 61 -22.58 0.03 22.71
C PRO A 61 -22.85 -0.22 24.20
N ARG A 62 -24.06 -0.70 24.55
CA ARG A 62 -24.43 -1.03 25.94
C ARG A 62 -23.81 -2.33 26.47
N CYS A 63 -23.28 -3.18 25.59
CA CYS A 63 -22.81 -4.53 25.92
C CYS A 63 -21.32 -4.76 25.60
N LEU A 64 -20.69 -3.86 24.85
CA LEU A 64 -19.24 -3.76 24.82
C LEU A 64 -18.84 -2.72 25.87
N PRO A 65 -18.08 -3.11 26.92
CA PRO A 65 -17.43 -2.13 27.77
C PRO A 65 -16.60 -1.20 26.87
N GLU A 66 -16.68 0.12 27.11
CA GLU A 66 -15.63 1.03 26.66
C GLU A 66 -14.33 0.44 27.20
N THR A 67 -13.39 0.10 26.32
CA THR A 67 -12.15 -0.50 26.79
C THR A 67 -11.31 0.57 27.47
N SER A 68 -11.46 0.69 28.78
CA SER A 68 -10.31 0.52 29.64
C SER A 68 -9.74 -0.87 29.37
N SER A 69 -8.48 -0.94 28.99
CA SER A 69 -7.71 -2.15 29.28
C SER A 69 -7.75 -2.35 30.80
N SER A 70 -8.06 -3.58 31.22
CA SER A 70 -8.27 -4.07 32.59
C SER A 70 -9.55 -3.65 33.31
N SER A 71 -10.19 -4.66 33.90
CA SER A 71 -11.27 -4.59 34.87
C SER A 71 -11.02 -3.53 35.93
N ASP A 72 -11.73 -2.40 35.89
CA ASP A 72 -12.18 -1.68 37.08
C ASP A 72 -13.23 -0.63 36.69
N LEU A 73 -14.33 -0.66 37.44
CA LEU A 73 -15.59 0.00 37.16
C LEU A 73 -15.60 1.44 37.71
N SER A 74 -14.71 2.32 37.24
CA SER A 74 -14.91 3.78 37.27
C SER A 74 -13.73 4.51 36.61
N SER A 75 -13.86 4.89 35.35
CA SER A 75 -13.16 6.06 34.81
C SER A 75 -13.75 6.41 33.45
N SER A 76 -14.56 7.47 33.44
CA SER A 76 -15.03 8.10 32.23
C SER A 76 -13.84 8.62 31.41
N ILE A 77 -14.01 8.56 30.09
CA ILE A 77 -13.27 9.26 29.03
C ILE A 77 -12.19 8.42 28.31
N SER A 78 -12.64 7.43 27.53
CA SER A 78 -12.11 7.24 26.17
C SER A 78 -12.86 8.20 25.25
N THR A 79 -12.31 9.39 24.95
CA THR A 79 -12.97 10.39 24.08
C THR A 79 -13.31 9.87 22.67
N SER A 80 -12.73 8.73 22.26
CA SER A 80 -13.00 8.14 20.97
C SER A 80 -13.94 6.94 21.09
N ARG A 81 -15.15 7.10 20.54
CA ARG A 81 -16.12 6.01 20.28
C ARG A 81 -15.61 4.92 19.32
N PHE A 82 -14.39 5.06 18.81
CA PHE A 82 -13.81 4.21 17.78
C PHE A 82 -12.78 3.24 18.36
N VAL A 83 -12.92 1.97 18.00
CA VAL A 83 -11.85 0.98 18.04
C VAL A 83 -11.14 1.04 16.70
N VAL A 84 -9.81 1.17 16.68
CA VAL A 84 -9.05 1.42 15.43
C VAL A 84 -7.89 0.44 15.25
N GLY A 85 -7.37 0.34 14.03
CA GLY A 85 -6.16 -0.43 13.76
C GLY A 85 -6.34 -1.94 13.92
N ARG A 86 -5.34 -2.59 14.52
CA ARG A 86 -5.35 -4.05 14.74
C ARG A 86 -6.47 -4.49 15.67
N ASP A 87 -6.84 -3.67 16.64
CA ASP A 87 -7.95 -3.97 17.55
C ASP A 87 -9.30 -3.99 16.81
N ALA A 88 -9.47 -3.09 15.84
CA ALA A 88 -10.65 -3.10 14.98
C ALA A 88 -10.71 -4.36 14.12
N THR A 89 -9.57 -4.80 13.58
CA THR A 89 -9.45 -6.05 12.82
C THR A 89 -9.75 -7.28 13.69
N ALA A 90 -9.18 -7.35 14.90
CA ALA A 90 -9.36 -8.47 15.82
C ALA A 90 -10.81 -8.60 16.29
N ARG A 91 -11.48 -7.47 16.53
CA ARG A 91 -12.86 -7.42 17.03
C ARG A 91 -13.87 -7.15 15.93
N ARG A 92 -13.52 -7.48 14.67
CA ARG A 92 -14.33 -7.17 13.48
C ARG A 92 -15.80 -7.53 13.64
N SER A 93 -16.14 -8.68 14.22
CA SER A 93 -17.52 -9.20 14.37
C SER A 93 -18.40 -8.31 15.26
N LEU A 94 -17.81 -7.68 16.28
CA LEU A 94 -18.45 -6.84 17.28
C LEU A 94 -18.61 -5.38 16.83
N LEU A 95 -17.93 -4.99 15.75
CA LEU A 95 -17.82 -3.61 15.31
C LEU A 95 -18.54 -3.39 13.97
N ARG A 96 -19.12 -2.20 13.80
CA ARG A 96 -19.46 -1.62 12.49
C ARG A 96 -18.21 -0.98 11.94
N LEU A 97 -17.59 -1.64 10.96
CA LEU A 97 -16.31 -1.23 10.41
C LEU A 97 -16.49 -0.19 9.31
N SER A 98 -15.55 0.74 9.24
CA SER A 98 -15.46 1.80 8.25
C SER A 98 -13.99 2.09 7.93
N ARG A 99 -13.74 2.70 6.77
CA ARG A 99 -12.40 3.18 6.38
C ARG A 99 -12.41 4.70 6.32
N PRO A 100 -11.80 5.37 7.31
CA PRO A 100 -11.77 6.82 7.37
C PRO A 100 -10.98 7.47 6.22
N ILE A 101 -9.95 6.78 5.73
CA ILE A 101 -9.07 7.24 4.65
C ILE A 101 -9.36 6.38 3.40
N GLN A 102 -9.72 7.03 2.30
CA GLN A 102 -10.15 6.37 1.05
C GLN A 102 -9.47 7.00 -0.17
N HIS A 103 -9.64 6.40 -1.35
CA HIS A 103 -9.19 6.93 -2.64
C HIS A 103 -7.74 7.44 -2.69
N GLY A 104 -6.79 6.77 -2.03
CA GLY A 104 -5.39 7.18 -2.07
C GLY A 104 -5.04 8.37 -1.17
N GLY A 105 -5.72 8.50 -0.03
CA GLY A 105 -5.39 9.47 1.01
C GLY A 105 -6.46 10.53 1.29
N VAL A 106 -7.63 10.46 0.65
CA VAL A 106 -8.76 11.36 0.89
C VAL A 106 -9.47 10.97 2.19
N ILE A 107 -9.63 11.93 3.09
CA ILE A 107 -10.29 11.69 4.37
C ILE A 107 -11.79 11.86 4.26
N LYS A 108 -12.53 10.81 4.61
CA LYS A 108 -14.00 10.77 4.63
C LYS A 108 -14.58 10.90 6.03
N ASP A 109 -13.83 10.47 7.06
CA ASP A 109 -14.22 10.58 8.47
C ASP A 109 -13.03 11.09 9.29
N TRP A 110 -13.04 12.37 9.63
CA TRP A 110 -11.97 13.00 10.41
C TRP A 110 -11.88 12.47 11.85
N ALA A 111 -13.00 12.07 12.46
CA ALA A 111 -12.98 11.57 13.83
C ALA A 111 -12.32 10.18 13.89
N GLY A 112 -12.68 9.29 12.96
CA GLY A 112 -12.02 8.00 12.79
C GLY A 112 -10.55 8.13 12.36
N ALA A 113 -10.23 9.08 11.46
CA ALA A 113 -8.86 9.32 11.02
C ALA A 113 -7.97 9.87 12.14
N ARG A 114 -8.47 10.78 12.97
CA ARG A 114 -7.78 11.26 14.17
C ARG A 114 -7.50 10.11 15.13
N ALA A 115 -8.49 9.26 15.42
CA ALA A 115 -8.28 8.10 16.29
C ALA A 115 -7.19 7.15 15.76
N LEU A 116 -7.17 6.91 14.44
CA LEU A 116 -6.13 6.13 13.76
C LEU A 116 -4.75 6.77 13.89
N LEU A 117 -4.63 8.08 13.67
CA LEU A 117 -3.38 8.82 13.82
C LEU A 117 -2.80 8.65 15.22
N LEU A 118 -3.60 8.92 16.27
CA LEU A 118 -3.16 8.83 17.67
C LEU A 118 -2.69 7.41 18.01
N GLN A 119 -3.46 6.39 17.60
CA GLN A 119 -3.08 5.00 17.83
C GLN A 119 -1.81 4.62 17.07
N SER A 120 -1.60 5.12 15.85
CA SER A 120 -0.41 4.81 15.06
C SER A 120 0.85 5.46 15.63
N ILE A 121 0.74 6.67 16.18
CA ILE A 121 1.84 7.32 16.91
C ILE A 121 2.17 6.50 18.17
N GLN A 122 1.16 6.20 18.98
CA GLN A 122 1.35 5.44 20.22
C GLN A 122 2.00 4.08 19.97
N ASN A 123 1.50 3.31 19.01
CA ASN A 123 2.03 1.98 18.71
C ASN A 123 3.47 2.00 18.19
N ALA A 124 3.87 3.06 17.48
CA ALA A 124 5.23 3.20 16.96
C ALA A 124 6.23 3.67 18.01
N LEU A 125 5.77 4.34 19.08
CA LEU A 125 6.61 4.80 20.18
C LEU A 125 6.71 3.77 21.32
N THR A 126 5.75 2.84 21.42
CA THR A 126 5.80 1.76 22.41
C THR A 126 6.67 0.61 21.90
N PRO A 127 7.74 0.21 22.61
CA PRO A 127 8.55 -0.94 22.23
C PRO A 127 7.75 -2.25 22.32
N PRO A 128 8.04 -3.25 21.47
CA PRO A 128 7.36 -4.54 21.52
C PRO A 128 7.59 -5.24 22.87
N PRO A 129 6.57 -5.95 23.41
CA PRO A 129 6.57 -6.47 24.78
C PRO A 129 7.63 -7.54 25.08
N LEU A 130 8.28 -8.10 24.04
CA LEU A 130 9.30 -9.14 24.14
C LEU A 130 10.74 -8.61 24.01
N SER A 131 10.94 -7.29 23.88
CA SER A 131 12.29 -6.72 23.81
C SER A 131 12.89 -6.63 25.22
N PRO A 132 14.09 -7.19 25.47
CA PRO A 132 14.81 -7.05 26.74
C PRO A 132 15.41 -5.65 26.92
N VAL A 133 15.39 -4.80 25.88
CA VAL A 133 15.71 -3.38 26.01
C VAL A 133 14.60 -2.75 26.85
N ALA A 134 14.98 -2.20 28.00
CA ALA A 134 14.09 -1.59 28.97
C ALA A 134 13.01 -0.74 28.33
N ARG A 135 11.87 -0.59 29.03
CA ARG A 135 10.72 0.27 28.71
C ARG A 135 11.07 1.78 28.64
N GLN A 136 12.21 2.14 28.07
CA GLN A 136 12.57 3.50 27.73
C GLN A 136 11.75 3.89 26.50
N SER A 137 10.90 4.89 26.69
CA SER A 137 10.22 5.58 25.59
C SER A 137 11.26 6.03 24.56
N LEU A 138 10.99 5.76 23.29
CA LEU A 138 11.89 6.13 22.19
C LEU A 138 12.07 7.65 22.05
N VAL A 139 11.18 8.42 22.67
CA VAL A 139 11.23 9.88 22.80
C VAL A 139 11.17 10.22 24.29
N LYS A 140 12.04 11.11 24.76
CA LYS A 140 12.07 11.49 26.18
C LYS A 140 10.77 12.20 26.57
N GLU A 141 10.36 12.06 27.82
CA GLU A 141 9.16 12.74 28.32
C GLU A 141 9.32 14.26 28.17
N GLY A 142 8.37 14.90 27.48
CA GLY A 142 8.40 16.34 27.20
C GLY A 142 9.25 16.76 26.00
N GLU A 143 9.95 15.84 25.33
CA GLU A 143 10.69 16.13 24.10
C GLU A 143 9.73 16.36 22.92
N GLU A 144 9.98 17.42 22.16
CA GLU A 144 9.23 17.73 20.95
C GLU A 144 9.76 16.95 19.75
N VAL A 145 8.88 16.66 18.78
CA VAL A 145 9.23 15.95 17.55
C VAL A 145 8.87 16.80 16.33
N ILE A 146 9.59 16.58 15.23
CA ILE A 146 9.16 17.05 13.91
C ILE A 146 8.32 15.94 13.28
N TYR A 147 7.10 16.26 12.86
CA TYR A 147 6.26 15.32 12.12
C TYR A 147 6.49 15.43 10.62
N SER A 148 6.93 14.34 9.99
CA SER A 148 7.09 14.21 8.54
C SER A 148 5.89 13.48 7.96
N LEU A 149 4.96 14.23 7.35
CA LEU A 149 3.78 13.72 6.68
C LEU A 149 4.14 13.31 5.24
N VAL A 150 3.96 12.04 4.92
CA VAL A 150 4.02 11.52 3.55
C VAL A 150 2.63 11.61 2.95
N GLU A 151 2.46 12.47 1.96
CA GLU A 151 1.17 12.76 1.36
C GLU A 151 1.08 12.31 -0.10
N SER A 152 -0.16 12.08 -0.56
CA SER A 152 -0.44 11.95 -1.99
C SER A 152 -0.17 13.30 -2.69
N PRO A 153 0.37 13.29 -3.93
CA PRO A 153 0.49 14.52 -4.73
C PRO A 153 -0.86 15.21 -5.00
N PHE A 154 -1.97 14.50 -4.80
CA PHE A 154 -3.34 15.01 -4.98
C PHE A 154 -4.01 15.45 -3.66
N ALA A 155 -3.28 15.50 -2.54
CA ALA A 155 -3.81 15.96 -1.27
C ALA A 155 -4.18 17.46 -1.32
N SER A 156 -5.39 17.80 -0.86
CA SER A 156 -5.86 19.18 -0.84
C SER A 156 -5.14 20.00 0.24
N ARG A 157 -5.01 21.31 0.00
CA ARG A 157 -4.43 22.25 0.99
C ARG A 157 -5.18 22.22 2.31
N GLN A 158 -6.51 22.18 2.26
CA GLN A 158 -7.37 22.08 3.45
C GLN A 158 -7.09 20.81 4.26
N GLN A 159 -6.91 19.66 3.60
CA GLN A 159 -6.62 18.40 4.29
C GLN A 159 -5.25 18.46 4.98
N ARG A 160 -4.25 19.00 4.29
CA ARG A 160 -2.89 19.19 4.83
C ARG A 160 -2.89 20.11 6.05
N ALA A 161 -3.55 21.26 5.94
CA ALA A 161 -3.72 22.21 7.04
C ALA A 161 -4.39 21.55 8.25
N ARG A 162 -5.46 20.77 8.00
CA ARG A 162 -6.17 20.08 9.08
C ARG A 162 -5.31 19.02 9.78
N TRP A 163 -4.43 18.32 9.07
CA TRP A 163 -3.45 17.44 9.72
C TRP A 163 -2.43 18.19 10.55
N ALA A 164 -1.87 19.28 10.02
CA ALA A 164 -0.91 20.10 10.73
C ALA A 164 -1.53 20.70 12.00
N GLU A 165 -2.75 21.23 11.90
CA GLU A 165 -3.56 21.70 13.02
C GLU A 165 -3.70 20.60 14.08
N LEU A 166 -4.14 19.40 13.72
CA LEU A 166 -4.27 18.28 14.67
C LEU A 166 -2.96 17.90 15.39
N LEU A 167 -1.81 18.05 14.72
CA LEU A 167 -0.49 17.77 15.30
C LEU A 167 -0.01 18.91 16.22
N PHE A 168 -0.23 20.17 15.84
CA PHE A 168 0.15 21.34 16.64
C PHE A 168 -0.79 21.57 17.84
N GLU A 169 -2.07 21.26 17.66
CA GLU A 169 -3.11 21.37 18.70
C GLU A 169 -3.01 20.29 19.78
N SER A 170 -2.10 19.30 19.63
CA SER A 170 -1.89 18.14 20.53
C SER A 170 -2.57 18.34 21.89
N PRO A 171 -3.65 17.59 22.20
CA PRO A 171 -4.38 17.80 23.44
C PRO A 171 -3.39 17.64 24.59
N GLY A 172 -3.13 18.73 25.31
CA GLY A 172 -2.25 18.71 26.46
C GLY A 172 -2.72 17.60 27.41
N GLN A 173 -1.82 16.67 27.72
CA GLN A 173 -1.92 15.81 28.90
C GLN A 173 -3.29 15.14 29.12
N GLU A 174 -3.72 14.21 28.25
CA GLU A 174 -4.60 13.13 28.74
C GLU A 174 -3.73 12.15 29.54
N ALA A 175 -3.41 12.54 30.78
CA ALA A 175 -2.80 11.66 31.77
C ALA A 175 -3.80 10.57 32.15
N VAL A 176 -3.60 9.36 31.62
CA VAL A 176 -4.27 8.17 32.13
C VAL A 176 -3.61 7.82 33.46
N VAL A 177 -4.26 8.19 34.56
CA VAL A 177 -3.94 7.68 35.89
C VAL A 177 -4.62 6.32 36.01
N THR A 178 -3.88 5.25 35.71
CA THR A 178 -4.22 3.91 36.20
C THR A 178 -3.62 3.75 37.60
N ASP A 179 -4.46 3.42 38.57
CA ASP A 179 -4.02 2.97 39.88
C ASP A 179 -3.17 1.70 39.69
N GLY A 180 -1.88 1.76 40.05
CA GLY A 180 -0.94 0.63 39.88
C GLY A 180 0.23 0.81 38.91
N GLY A 181 0.43 1.98 38.28
CA GLY A 181 1.69 2.30 37.59
C GLY A 181 1.51 2.89 36.19
N LYS A 182 1.70 4.21 36.11
CA LYS A 182 1.79 5.09 34.93
C LYS A 182 1.93 4.40 33.56
N GLN A 183 0.85 4.36 32.78
CA GLN A 183 0.92 4.26 31.31
C GLN A 183 0.21 5.48 30.70
N GLN A 184 0.94 6.59 30.62
CA GLN A 184 0.46 7.80 29.97
C GLN A 184 0.49 7.62 28.45
N ARG A 185 -0.59 7.96 27.75
CA ARG A 185 -0.58 8.09 26.28
C ARG A 185 0.26 9.31 25.92
N VAL A 186 1.54 9.09 25.67
CA VAL A 186 2.49 10.16 25.31
C VAL A 186 2.45 10.34 23.80
N ILE A 187 1.72 11.36 23.36
CA ILE A 187 1.92 11.91 22.02
C ILE A 187 2.91 13.06 22.19
N PRO A 188 4.09 12.99 21.55
CA PRO A 188 5.05 14.08 21.62
C PRO A 188 4.48 15.36 21.01
N ARG A 189 4.85 16.51 21.57
CA ARG A 189 4.44 17.80 21.00
C ARG A 189 5.12 18.02 19.65
N ALA A 190 4.42 18.63 18.71
CA ALA A 190 4.96 18.98 17.41
C ALA A 190 5.82 20.26 17.49
N ALA A 191 7.14 20.13 17.32
CA ALA A 191 8.04 21.26 17.10
C ALA A 191 7.84 21.87 15.69
N GLY A 192 7.49 21.00 14.73
CA GLY A 192 7.25 21.39 13.35
C GLY A 192 6.66 20.27 12.52
N VAL A 193 6.17 20.63 11.34
CA VAL A 193 5.59 19.71 10.37
C VAL A 193 6.30 19.88 9.03
N PHE A 194 6.65 18.77 8.41
CA PHE A 194 7.11 18.69 7.03
C PHE A 194 6.08 17.88 6.23
N CYS A 195 5.78 18.32 5.01
CA CYS A 195 4.88 17.61 4.10
C CYS A 195 5.69 17.21 2.86
N GLY A 196 5.94 15.91 2.71
CA GLY A 196 6.67 15.34 1.58
C GLY A 196 5.72 14.66 0.60
N VAL A 197 5.96 14.87 -0.70
CA VAL A 197 5.21 14.22 -1.77
C VAL A 197 5.66 12.77 -1.88
N GLY A 198 4.74 11.83 -1.63
CA GLY A 198 5.03 10.39 -1.52
C GLY A 198 5.84 9.80 -2.68
N PRO A 199 5.45 10.04 -3.95
CA PRO A 199 6.24 9.59 -5.10
C PRO A 199 7.69 10.11 -5.11
N LEU A 200 7.91 11.39 -4.83
CA LEU A 200 9.26 11.98 -4.80
C LEU A 200 10.11 11.34 -3.69
N LEU A 201 9.52 11.16 -2.51
CA LEU A 201 10.18 10.45 -1.41
C LEU A 201 10.50 9.01 -1.81
N ALA A 202 9.58 8.30 -2.45
CA ALA A 202 9.81 6.93 -2.89
C ALA A 202 10.92 6.82 -3.95
N LEU A 203 11.09 7.84 -4.79
CA LEU A 203 12.22 7.94 -5.73
C LEU A 203 13.55 8.09 -4.97
N TYR A 204 13.60 8.98 -3.97
CA TYR A 204 14.78 9.14 -3.11
C TYR A 204 15.15 7.86 -2.35
N ALA A 205 14.16 7.04 -1.98
CA ALA A 205 14.42 5.74 -1.36
C ALA A 205 15.22 4.79 -2.27
N THR A 206 15.19 5.00 -3.60
CA THR A 206 15.98 4.24 -4.57
C THR A 206 17.33 4.89 -4.91
N GLY A 207 17.66 6.02 -4.28
CA GLY A 207 18.88 6.78 -4.55
C GLY A 207 18.84 7.58 -5.86
N GLN A 208 17.65 7.86 -6.38
CA GLN A 208 17.46 8.55 -7.65
C GLN A 208 16.76 9.89 -7.44
N THR A 209 17.03 10.86 -8.32
CA THR A 209 16.40 12.19 -8.32
C THR A 209 15.55 12.46 -9.57
N THR A 210 15.70 11.62 -10.59
CA THR A 210 14.99 11.74 -11.87
C THR A 210 14.40 10.40 -12.27
N GLY A 211 13.10 10.32 -12.51
CA GLY A 211 12.40 9.09 -12.89
C GLY A 211 10.89 9.24 -12.81
N LEU A 212 10.15 8.22 -13.28
CA LEU A 212 8.69 8.15 -13.15
C LEU A 212 8.35 7.11 -12.08
N VAL A 213 7.67 7.56 -11.03
CA VAL A 213 7.17 6.67 -9.97
C VAL A 213 5.73 6.29 -10.26
N ILE A 214 5.42 5.00 -10.14
CA ILE A 214 4.10 4.41 -10.28
C ILE A 214 3.72 3.78 -8.94
N ASP A 215 2.88 4.45 -8.17
CA ASP A 215 2.38 3.99 -6.89
C ASP A 215 1.01 3.33 -7.04
N VAL A 216 0.93 2.01 -6.83
CA VAL A 216 -0.32 1.25 -6.87
C VAL A 216 -0.74 0.90 -5.44
N GLY A 217 -1.65 1.70 -4.90
CA GLY A 217 -2.23 1.51 -3.58
C GLY A 217 -3.55 0.73 -3.59
N ASP A 218 -4.09 0.52 -2.40
CA ASP A 218 -5.42 -0.08 -2.23
C ASP A 218 -6.54 0.87 -2.70
N GLY A 219 -6.38 2.17 -2.48
CA GLY A 219 -7.41 3.17 -2.79
C GLY A 219 -7.20 3.94 -4.10
N ALA A 220 -5.98 3.97 -4.65
CA ALA A 220 -5.70 4.67 -5.90
C ALA A 220 -4.41 4.14 -6.53
N VAL A 221 -4.31 4.31 -7.84
CA VAL A 221 -3.04 4.34 -8.57
C VAL A 221 -2.68 5.79 -8.79
N SER A 222 -1.43 6.15 -8.55
CA SER A 222 -0.92 7.48 -8.85
C SER A 222 0.44 7.40 -9.50
N THR A 223 0.73 8.33 -10.40
CA THR A 223 2.06 8.48 -10.99
C THR A 223 2.56 9.89 -10.81
N ALA A 224 3.87 10.02 -10.68
CA ALA A 224 4.55 11.30 -10.68
C ALA A 224 5.91 11.15 -11.33
N ALA A 225 6.19 11.96 -12.34
CA ALA A 225 7.52 12.12 -12.89
C ALA A 225 8.26 13.16 -12.06
N ALA A 226 9.51 12.89 -11.72
CA ALA A 226 10.42 13.87 -11.15
C ALA A 226 11.68 13.98 -12.00
N VAL A 227 12.24 15.18 -12.08
CA VAL A 227 13.51 15.50 -12.76
C VAL A 227 14.31 16.41 -11.86
N ASP A 228 15.53 15.99 -11.54
CA ASP A 228 16.47 16.72 -10.68
C ASP A 228 15.88 17.12 -9.32
N GLY A 229 14.99 16.26 -8.79
CA GLY A 229 14.31 16.48 -7.52
C GLY A 229 13.01 17.28 -7.59
N TYR A 230 12.59 17.74 -8.77
CA TYR A 230 11.34 18.47 -8.98
C TYR A 230 10.30 17.59 -9.66
N VAL A 231 9.08 17.57 -9.14
CA VAL A 231 7.93 16.88 -9.72
C VAL A 231 7.41 17.67 -10.92
N LEU A 232 7.13 16.97 -12.03
CA LEU A 232 6.49 17.55 -13.21
C LEU A 232 4.95 17.50 -13.04
N PRO A 233 4.27 18.62 -12.77
CA PRO A 233 2.84 18.61 -12.46
C PRO A 233 1.97 18.08 -13.60
N GLN A 234 2.38 18.33 -14.85
CA GLN A 234 1.68 17.82 -16.04
C GLN A 234 1.73 16.30 -16.17
N CYS A 235 2.72 15.64 -15.55
CA CYS A 235 2.86 14.18 -15.58
C CYS A 235 2.11 13.49 -14.43
N LEU A 236 1.47 14.24 -13.53
CA LEU A 236 0.71 13.67 -12.43
C LEU A 236 -0.55 12.98 -12.94
N GLN A 237 -0.63 11.66 -12.79
CA GLN A 237 -1.85 10.89 -13.08
C GLN A 237 -2.41 10.28 -11.80
N ARG A 238 -3.74 10.17 -11.75
CA ARG A 238 -4.47 9.47 -10.69
C ARG A 238 -5.60 8.65 -11.27
N GLU A 239 -5.75 7.43 -10.75
CA GLU A 239 -6.83 6.52 -11.08
C GLU A 239 -7.35 5.90 -9.78
N ALA A 240 -8.58 6.20 -9.39
CA ALA A 240 -9.12 5.78 -8.08
C ALA A 240 -10.04 4.55 -8.16
N ASP A 241 -10.57 4.22 -9.34
CA ASP A 241 -11.78 3.38 -9.44
C ASP A 241 -11.61 2.05 -10.21
N SER A 242 -10.51 1.85 -10.94
CA SER A 242 -10.40 0.76 -11.92
C SER A 242 -9.23 -0.21 -11.68
N ALA A 243 -8.01 0.28 -11.43
CA ALA A 243 -6.79 -0.53 -11.30
C ALA A 243 -6.18 -0.55 -9.89
N THR A 244 -7.02 -0.54 -8.84
CA THR A 244 -6.57 -0.44 -7.44
C THR A 244 -6.60 -1.77 -6.69
N GLY A 245 -5.87 -1.85 -5.57
CA GLY A 245 -5.91 -3.02 -4.70
C GLY A 245 -7.31 -3.34 -4.13
N ALA A 246 -8.17 -2.34 -3.98
CA ALA A 246 -9.58 -2.53 -3.58
C ALA A 246 -10.42 -3.14 -4.70
N VAL A 247 -10.13 -2.83 -5.97
CA VAL A 247 -10.78 -3.47 -7.12
C VAL A 247 -10.38 -4.94 -7.21
N VAL A 248 -9.10 -5.26 -6.98
CA VAL A 248 -8.64 -6.67 -6.86
C VAL A 248 -9.41 -7.41 -5.77
N THR A 249 -9.54 -6.81 -4.58
CA THR A 249 -10.33 -7.41 -3.49
C THR A 249 -11.81 -7.60 -3.90
N SER A 250 -12.41 -6.62 -4.57
CA SER A 250 -13.81 -6.69 -5.00
C SER A 250 -14.04 -7.73 -6.09
N TYR A 251 -13.09 -7.87 -7.03
CA TYR A 251 -13.17 -8.89 -8.06
C TYR A 251 -12.98 -10.29 -7.47
N LEU A 252 -12.02 -10.46 -6.56
CA LEU A 252 -11.86 -11.70 -5.82
C LEU A 252 -13.14 -12.06 -5.05
N THR A 253 -13.80 -11.09 -4.41
CA THR A 253 -15.11 -11.33 -3.78
C THR A 253 -16.10 -11.92 -4.77
N ARG A 254 -16.23 -11.33 -5.97
CA ARG A 254 -17.12 -11.84 -7.02
C ARG A 254 -16.76 -13.27 -7.45
N LEU A 255 -15.48 -13.56 -7.66
CA LEU A 255 -15.02 -14.91 -8.05
C LEU A 255 -15.31 -15.94 -6.95
N LEU A 256 -15.09 -15.57 -5.68
CA LEU A 256 -15.42 -16.44 -4.54
C LEU A 256 -16.93 -16.68 -4.40
N TYR A 257 -17.78 -15.73 -4.77
CA TYR A 257 -19.23 -15.97 -4.86
C TYR A 257 -19.58 -16.95 -5.97
N GLN A 258 -18.95 -16.80 -7.14
CA GLN A 258 -19.19 -17.67 -8.30
C GLN A 258 -18.72 -19.11 -8.06
N SER A 259 -17.62 -19.30 -7.32
CA SER A 259 -17.12 -20.62 -6.94
C SER A 259 -17.85 -21.25 -5.75
N GLY A 260 -18.83 -20.55 -5.15
CA GLY A 260 -19.60 -21.03 -4.01
C GLY A 260 -18.83 -20.98 -2.68
N VAL A 261 -17.67 -20.33 -2.65
CA VAL A 261 -16.87 -20.10 -1.43
C VAL A 261 -17.53 -19.02 -0.54
N LEU A 262 -18.04 -17.95 -1.16
CA LEU A 262 -18.93 -16.96 -0.54
C LEU A 262 -20.38 -17.20 -0.99
N GLY A 263 -21.36 -17.07 -0.10
CA GLY A 263 -22.78 -17.25 -0.45
C GLY A 263 -23.69 -17.46 0.76
N PRO A 264 -25.02 -17.22 0.66
CA PRO A 264 -25.97 -17.67 1.66
C PRO A 264 -25.88 -19.20 1.77
N ALA A 265 -25.94 -19.74 2.98
CA ALA A 265 -25.80 -21.18 3.20
C ALA A 265 -26.83 -21.96 2.37
N ALA A 266 -26.42 -22.51 1.23
CA ALA A 266 -27.20 -23.54 0.57
C ALA A 266 -27.07 -24.80 1.41
N VAL A 267 -28.19 -25.24 2.01
CA VAL A 267 -28.29 -26.57 2.60
C VAL A 267 -28.30 -27.55 1.43
N ALA A 268 -27.14 -28.10 1.08
CA ALA A 268 -27.07 -29.26 0.20
C ALA A 268 -27.24 -30.52 1.06
N PRO A 269 -28.24 -31.38 0.81
CA PRO A 269 -28.36 -32.65 1.51
C PRO A 269 -27.27 -33.60 0.98
N SER A 270 -26.31 -33.99 1.84
CA SER A 270 -25.38 -35.10 1.56
C SER A 270 -25.62 -36.24 2.56
N LEU A 271 -25.59 -37.49 2.07
CA LEU A 271 -25.81 -38.72 2.84
C LEU A 271 -24.64 -39.11 3.76
N PHE A 272 -23.48 -38.45 3.64
CA PHE A 272 -22.27 -38.72 4.45
C PHE A 272 -21.60 -37.41 4.86
N GLY A 273 -22.06 -36.81 5.96
CA GLY A 273 -21.36 -35.74 6.67
C GLY A 273 -21.35 -34.35 6.00
N THR A 274 -21.64 -33.32 6.79
CA THR A 274 -21.62 -31.91 6.38
C THR A 274 -20.24 -31.28 6.58
N THR A 275 -19.56 -30.92 5.49
CA THR A 275 -18.50 -29.89 5.50
C THR A 275 -19.00 -28.65 4.76
N THR A 276 -19.60 -27.72 5.49
CA THR A 276 -19.99 -26.42 4.96
C THR A 276 -18.80 -25.47 4.99
N SER A 277 -18.13 -25.23 3.86
CA SER A 277 -17.12 -24.17 3.72
C SER A 277 -17.77 -22.82 3.42
N ASN A 278 -18.71 -22.38 4.25
CA ASN A 278 -19.40 -21.10 4.04
C ASN A 278 -18.74 -20.00 4.87
N LEU A 279 -18.25 -18.96 4.19
CA LEU A 279 -17.68 -17.73 4.79
C LEU A 279 -18.75 -16.82 5.46
N SER A 280 -20.04 -17.05 5.21
CA SER A 280 -21.13 -16.10 5.53
C SER A 280 -21.71 -16.18 6.94
N ASN A 281 -21.20 -17.04 7.84
CA ASN A 281 -21.68 -17.05 9.24
C ASN A 281 -21.09 -15.85 10.01
N GLY A 282 -21.69 -14.66 9.83
CA GLY A 282 -21.47 -13.48 10.67
C GLY A 282 -21.00 -12.22 9.95
N ALA A 283 -20.51 -12.32 8.72
CA ALA A 283 -20.27 -11.17 7.83
C ALA A 283 -21.32 -11.21 6.72
N GLY A 284 -22.28 -10.27 6.75
CA GLY A 284 -23.28 -10.16 5.70
C GLY A 284 -22.62 -9.83 4.35
N ALA A 285 -23.25 -10.27 3.26
CA ALA A 285 -22.82 -9.95 1.90
C ALA A 285 -22.68 -8.43 1.72
N GLY A 286 -21.58 -7.99 1.12
CA GLY A 286 -21.28 -6.57 0.87
C GLY A 286 -20.83 -5.79 2.11
N THR A 287 -20.70 -6.43 3.29
CA THR A 287 -20.25 -5.73 4.49
C THR A 287 -18.74 -5.47 4.49
N GLN A 288 -18.30 -4.43 5.21
CA GLN A 288 -16.87 -4.21 5.40
C GLN A 288 -16.18 -5.40 6.08
N GLN A 289 -16.88 -6.15 6.93
CA GLN A 289 -16.33 -7.35 7.57
C GLN A 289 -15.96 -8.45 6.56
N GLU A 290 -16.81 -8.66 5.55
CA GLU A 290 -16.52 -9.58 4.44
C GLU A 290 -15.34 -9.08 3.61
N ARG A 291 -15.32 -7.78 3.27
CA ARG A 291 -14.21 -7.17 2.53
C ARG A 291 -12.87 -7.35 3.23
N GLU A 292 -12.82 -7.26 4.56
CA GLU A 292 -11.61 -7.50 5.34
C GLU A 292 -11.15 -8.98 5.30
N LEU A 293 -12.09 -9.93 5.25
CA LEU A 293 -11.76 -11.35 5.06
C LEU A 293 -11.18 -11.61 3.67
N VAL A 294 -11.85 -11.12 2.63
CA VAL A 294 -11.39 -11.30 1.24
C VAL A 294 -10.07 -10.58 1.00
N TYR A 295 -9.85 -9.45 1.67
CA TYR A 295 -8.54 -8.81 1.69
C TYR A 295 -7.45 -9.74 2.25
N ALA A 296 -7.70 -10.41 3.39
CA ALA A 296 -6.71 -11.31 3.98
C ALA A 296 -6.40 -12.49 3.04
N ILE A 297 -7.41 -12.98 2.32
CA ILE A 297 -7.23 -13.98 1.26
C ILE A 297 -6.38 -13.40 0.12
N LYS A 298 -6.69 -12.19 -0.37
CA LYS A 298 -5.93 -11.51 -1.42
C LYS A 298 -4.45 -11.43 -1.08
N GLU A 299 -4.10 -10.87 0.08
CA GLU A 299 -2.70 -10.69 0.48
C GLU A 299 -1.96 -12.02 0.64
N ALA A 300 -2.66 -13.11 0.99
CA ALA A 300 -2.07 -14.42 1.17
C ALA A 300 -1.97 -15.25 -0.13
N ARG A 301 -2.82 -14.98 -1.13
CA ARG A 301 -3.05 -15.90 -2.27
C ARG A 301 -2.88 -15.28 -3.64
N CYS A 302 -3.23 -14.01 -3.82
CA CYS A 302 -3.21 -13.38 -5.14
C CYS A 302 -1.77 -13.22 -5.64
N ASN A 303 -1.61 -13.50 -6.93
CA ASN A 303 -0.34 -13.36 -7.64
C ASN A 303 -0.64 -12.86 -9.06
N VAL A 304 0.38 -12.33 -9.72
CA VAL A 304 0.27 -11.83 -11.08
C VAL A 304 0.99 -12.79 -12.01
N SER A 305 0.30 -13.24 -13.06
CA SER A 305 0.93 -14.02 -14.11
C SER A 305 2.03 -13.20 -14.79
N ALA A 306 3.22 -13.78 -14.88
CA ALA A 306 4.35 -13.15 -15.55
C ALA A 306 4.16 -13.03 -17.07
N THR A 307 3.10 -13.60 -17.65
CA THR A 307 2.82 -13.54 -19.09
C THR A 307 1.56 -12.71 -19.31
N PRO A 308 1.63 -11.62 -20.11
CA PRO A 308 0.46 -10.89 -20.59
C PRO A 308 -0.62 -11.80 -21.16
N LEU A 309 -1.88 -11.46 -20.92
CA LEU A 309 -3.01 -12.19 -21.50
C LEU A 309 -2.96 -12.14 -23.03
N PHE A 310 -2.62 -10.97 -23.58
CA PHE A 310 -2.41 -10.77 -25.00
C PHE A 310 -0.92 -10.68 -25.29
N SER A 311 -0.35 -11.74 -25.89
CA SER A 311 1.01 -11.73 -26.38
C SER A 311 1.00 -11.72 -27.90
N THR A 312 1.65 -10.74 -28.51
CA THR A 312 1.70 -10.55 -29.98
C THR A 312 2.43 -11.67 -30.74
N LYS A 313 2.91 -12.73 -30.06
CA LYS A 313 3.64 -13.85 -30.67
C LYS A 313 2.76 -15.00 -31.21
N SER A 314 1.43 -14.95 -31.07
CA SER A 314 0.56 -16.08 -31.45
C SER A 314 -0.57 -15.77 -32.44
N SER A 315 -0.48 -14.69 -33.23
CA SER A 315 -1.42 -14.48 -34.36
C SER A 315 -0.66 -14.12 -35.65
N PRO A 316 -0.94 -14.78 -36.79
CA PRO A 316 -0.34 -14.44 -38.06
C PRO A 316 -0.81 -13.05 -38.51
N ALA A 317 0.09 -12.34 -39.17
CA ALA A 317 -0.05 -10.96 -39.58
C ALA A 317 -1.29 -10.71 -40.46
N THR A 318 -2.35 -10.13 -39.90
CA THR A 318 -3.31 -9.25 -40.60
C THR A 318 -4.15 -8.49 -39.57
N ALA A 319 -3.64 -7.37 -39.06
CA ALA A 319 -4.48 -6.28 -38.55
C ALA A 319 -3.65 -4.99 -38.59
N GLY A 320 -4.12 -4.02 -39.37
CA GLY A 320 -3.47 -2.74 -39.55
C GLY A 320 -3.31 -1.97 -38.24
N ALA A 321 -2.34 -1.06 -38.23
CA ALA A 321 -2.09 -0.12 -37.15
C ALA A 321 -3.31 0.79 -36.92
N SER A 322 -4.23 0.32 -36.08
CA SER A 322 -5.27 1.13 -35.45
C SER A 322 -5.03 1.07 -33.96
N ALA A 323 -5.14 2.22 -33.28
CA ALA A 323 -4.97 2.40 -31.85
C ALA A 323 -5.49 1.18 -31.08
N ALA A 324 -4.65 0.61 -30.21
CA ALA A 324 -4.90 -0.63 -29.50
C ALA A 324 -6.30 -0.65 -28.87
N ALA A 325 -7.24 -1.27 -29.56
CA ALA A 325 -8.61 -1.40 -29.11
C ALA A 325 -8.60 -2.19 -27.80
N THR A 326 -9.29 -1.67 -26.78
CA THR A 326 -9.52 -2.41 -25.54
C THR A 326 -10.13 -3.76 -25.91
N PRO A 327 -9.49 -4.89 -25.52
CA PRO A 327 -9.99 -6.21 -25.87
C PRO A 327 -11.40 -6.40 -25.30
N SER A 328 -12.26 -7.03 -26.10
CA SER A 328 -13.63 -7.33 -25.68
C SER A 328 -13.63 -8.29 -24.49
N LEU A 329 -14.73 -8.30 -23.72
CA LEU A 329 -14.85 -9.18 -22.56
C LEU A 329 -14.74 -10.67 -22.94
N ASP A 330 -15.21 -11.04 -24.14
CA ASP A 330 -15.14 -12.42 -24.65
C ASP A 330 -13.70 -12.83 -25.04
N GLU A 331 -12.94 -11.93 -25.65
CA GLU A 331 -11.51 -12.14 -25.94
C GLU A 331 -10.71 -12.30 -24.64
N LEU A 332 -11.03 -11.49 -23.63
CA LEU A 332 -10.42 -11.58 -22.30
C LEU A 332 -10.75 -12.90 -21.59
N ASN A 333 -12.02 -13.30 -21.58
CA ASN A 333 -12.44 -14.57 -21.00
C ASN A 333 -11.72 -15.75 -21.69
N SER A 334 -11.64 -15.72 -23.02
CA SER A 334 -10.92 -16.73 -23.80
C SER A 334 -9.42 -16.75 -23.48
N ALA A 335 -8.79 -15.58 -23.38
CA ALA A 335 -7.37 -15.45 -23.03
C ALA A 335 -7.07 -15.89 -21.59
N LEU A 336 -7.98 -15.62 -20.65
CA LEU A 336 -7.90 -16.09 -19.26
C LEU A 336 -8.01 -17.62 -19.18
N ILE A 337 -8.95 -18.23 -19.91
CA ILE A 337 -9.07 -19.69 -19.99
C ILE A 337 -7.78 -20.29 -20.56
N ALA A 338 -7.25 -19.73 -21.65
CA ALA A 338 -6.00 -20.20 -22.23
C ALA A 338 -4.78 -19.97 -21.30
N ALA A 339 -4.76 -18.90 -20.50
CA ALA A 339 -3.73 -18.66 -19.50
C ALA A 339 -3.82 -19.65 -18.32
N ALA A 340 -5.03 -19.97 -17.87
CA ALA A 340 -5.28 -20.99 -16.86
C ALA A 340 -4.81 -22.38 -17.35
N GLN A 341 -5.10 -22.74 -18.60
CA GLN A 341 -4.64 -23.98 -19.23
C GLN A 341 -3.10 -24.05 -19.35
N ARG A 342 -2.44 -22.96 -19.77
CA ARG A 342 -0.96 -22.89 -19.80
C ARG A 342 -0.30 -23.13 -18.45
N THR A 343 -0.95 -22.68 -17.37
CA THR A 343 -0.48 -22.89 -15.99
C THR A 343 -0.67 -24.36 -15.55
N GLN A 344 -1.58 -25.10 -16.21
CA GLN A 344 -1.75 -26.54 -16.04
C GLN A 344 -0.76 -27.34 -16.90
N ASP A 345 -0.47 -26.90 -18.13
CA ASP A 345 0.33 -27.63 -19.12
C ASP A 345 1.85 -27.49 -18.97
N SER A 346 2.37 -26.46 -18.27
CA SER A 346 3.81 -26.31 -17.97
C SER A 346 4.40 -27.40 -17.06
N ARG A 347 3.70 -28.53 -16.92
CA ARG A 347 4.03 -29.72 -16.13
C ARG A 347 4.46 -30.91 -16.98
N PHE A 348 4.26 -30.89 -18.30
CA PHE A 348 4.58 -32.03 -19.17
C PHE A 348 5.90 -31.89 -19.96
N GLY A 349 6.63 -30.78 -19.81
CA GLY A 349 7.91 -30.54 -20.49
C GLY A 349 9.05 -30.22 -19.52
N GLY A 350 9.68 -31.23 -18.93
CA GLY A 350 10.92 -31.08 -18.17
C GLY A 350 11.26 -32.30 -17.28
N ASN A 351 12.25 -33.09 -17.67
CA ASN A 351 12.76 -34.23 -16.92
C ASN A 351 13.39 -33.81 -15.57
N GLY A 352 12.99 -34.48 -14.48
CA GLY A 352 13.84 -34.70 -13.31
C GLY A 352 13.36 -34.14 -11.96
N ALA A 353 12.87 -35.06 -11.12
CA ALA A 353 12.81 -35.06 -9.65
C ALA A 353 11.75 -34.22 -8.90
N ALA A 354 11.09 -34.96 -7.97
CA ALA A 354 10.20 -34.58 -6.88
C ALA A 354 8.73 -34.22 -7.22
N HIS A 355 7.86 -35.17 -6.85
CA HIS A 355 6.39 -35.07 -6.75
C HIS A 355 5.90 -33.73 -6.13
N ALA A 356 5.06 -33.00 -6.85
CA ALA A 356 4.08 -32.06 -6.27
C ALA A 356 2.86 -31.93 -7.21
N GLY A 357 1.67 -32.17 -6.67
CA GLY A 357 0.38 -32.36 -7.37
C GLY A 357 -0.19 -31.15 -8.13
N ALA A 358 -1.45 -31.28 -8.60
CA ALA A 358 -2.34 -30.33 -9.31
C ALA A 358 -2.16 -28.84 -8.90
N PRO A 359 -2.63 -27.81 -9.64
CA PRO A 359 -2.59 -26.42 -9.13
C PRO A 359 -3.27 -26.43 -7.77
N SER A 360 -2.46 -26.43 -6.70
CA SER A 360 -2.97 -26.85 -5.40
C SER A 360 -3.83 -25.71 -4.93
N SER A 361 -5.14 -25.95 -4.88
CA SER A 361 -5.98 -25.24 -3.95
C SER A 361 -5.28 -25.40 -2.59
N ARG A 362 -4.95 -24.27 -1.99
CA ARG A 362 -4.24 -24.26 -0.72
C ARG A 362 -5.24 -23.84 0.35
N PRO A 363 -5.39 -24.65 1.42
CA PRO A 363 -6.34 -24.36 2.48
C PRO A 363 -5.97 -23.03 3.15
N PHE A 364 -6.89 -22.06 3.15
CA PHE A 364 -6.77 -20.82 3.91
C PHE A 364 -7.63 -20.90 5.16
N THR A 365 -7.00 -20.80 6.33
CA THR A 365 -7.71 -20.81 7.61
C THR A 365 -8.24 -19.42 7.92
N LEU A 366 -9.56 -19.31 8.03
CA LEU A 366 -10.27 -18.12 8.45
C LEU A 366 -10.09 -17.85 9.95
N PRO A 367 -10.40 -16.62 10.42
CA PRO A 367 -10.29 -16.28 11.84
C PRO A 367 -11.20 -17.10 12.77
N ASP A 368 -12.25 -17.73 12.25
CA ASP A 368 -13.14 -18.64 12.98
C ASP A 368 -12.67 -20.10 12.95
N GLY A 369 -11.48 -20.36 12.39
CA GLY A 369 -10.88 -21.70 12.27
C GLY A 369 -11.34 -22.49 11.04
N ARG A 370 -12.31 -22.00 10.26
CA ARG A 370 -12.77 -22.69 9.06
C ARG A 370 -11.71 -22.64 7.98
N VAL A 371 -11.59 -23.72 7.22
CA VAL A 371 -10.66 -23.80 6.10
C VAL A 371 -11.44 -23.60 4.80
N VAL A 372 -10.94 -22.69 3.97
CA VAL A 372 -11.49 -22.38 2.65
C VAL A 372 -10.47 -22.72 1.58
N GLU A 373 -10.92 -23.41 0.54
CA GLU A 373 -10.14 -23.66 -0.65
C GLU A 373 -10.31 -22.51 -1.63
N VAL A 374 -9.22 -21.81 -1.91
CA VAL A 374 -9.18 -20.73 -2.91
C VAL A 374 -8.43 -21.26 -4.13
N SER A 375 -9.10 -21.24 -5.28
CA SER A 375 -8.48 -21.74 -6.50
C SER A 375 -7.32 -20.82 -6.92
N ALA A 376 -6.23 -21.42 -7.40
CA ALA A 376 -5.10 -20.65 -7.91
C ALA A 376 -5.48 -19.80 -9.15
N ALA A 377 -6.46 -20.27 -9.92
CA ALA A 377 -7.01 -19.57 -11.07
C ALA A 377 -7.75 -18.29 -10.64
N ASP A 378 -8.66 -18.36 -9.67
CA ASP A 378 -9.39 -17.19 -9.17
C ASP A 378 -8.44 -16.17 -8.56
N ALA A 379 -7.44 -16.64 -7.80
CA ALA A 379 -6.45 -15.77 -7.16
C ALA A 379 -5.57 -15.02 -8.19
N ALA A 380 -5.21 -15.67 -9.30
CA ALA A 380 -4.45 -15.05 -10.38
C ALA A 380 -5.33 -14.11 -11.24
N GLN A 381 -6.54 -14.58 -11.60
CA GLN A 381 -7.52 -13.80 -12.35
C GLN A 381 -7.93 -12.52 -11.62
N ALA A 382 -8.07 -12.58 -10.29
CA ALA A 382 -8.34 -11.42 -9.47
C ALA A 382 -7.34 -10.28 -9.68
N SER A 383 -6.05 -10.60 -9.85
CA SER A 383 -4.98 -9.62 -10.05
C SER A 383 -4.89 -9.06 -11.47
N GLU A 384 -5.49 -9.72 -12.46
CA GLU A 384 -5.48 -9.26 -13.85
C GLU A 384 -6.23 -7.93 -14.04
N VAL A 385 -7.16 -7.57 -13.14
CA VAL A 385 -7.87 -6.27 -13.18
C VAL A 385 -6.95 -5.07 -13.04
N LEU A 386 -5.74 -5.24 -12.46
CA LEU A 386 -4.75 -4.15 -12.40
C LEU A 386 -4.28 -3.76 -13.81
N PHE A 387 -4.28 -4.71 -14.75
CA PHE A 387 -3.88 -4.49 -16.15
C PHE A 387 -5.10 -4.33 -17.07
N TYR A 388 -6.19 -5.03 -16.78
CA TYR A 388 -7.41 -5.04 -17.59
C TYR A 388 -8.66 -4.79 -16.72
N PRO A 389 -8.96 -3.53 -16.34
CA PRO A 389 -10.09 -3.20 -15.48
C PRO A 389 -11.47 -3.60 -16.03
N VAL A 390 -11.59 -3.75 -17.35
CA VAL A 390 -12.79 -4.22 -18.04
C VAL A 390 -13.27 -5.61 -17.57
N LEU A 391 -12.40 -6.42 -16.96
CA LEU A 391 -12.80 -7.68 -16.30
C LEU A 391 -13.81 -7.46 -15.16
N MET A 392 -13.78 -6.28 -14.54
CA MET A 392 -14.75 -5.83 -13.55
C MET A 392 -15.88 -4.98 -14.13
N GLY A 393 -15.97 -4.88 -15.47
CA GLY A 393 -16.89 -3.99 -16.17
C GLY A 393 -16.51 -2.52 -16.05
N SER A 394 -15.27 -2.20 -15.67
CA SER A 394 -14.77 -0.83 -15.59
C SER A 394 -14.16 -0.41 -16.92
N GLU A 395 -14.55 0.76 -17.43
CA GLU A 395 -13.92 1.41 -18.59
C GLU A 395 -12.69 2.25 -18.20
N GLY A 396 -12.28 2.22 -16.93
CA GLY A 396 -11.12 2.96 -16.44
C GLY A 396 -9.78 2.37 -16.90
N ARG A 397 -8.71 3.10 -16.62
CA ARG A 397 -7.34 2.82 -17.09
C ARG A 397 -6.65 1.73 -16.27
N GLY A 398 -5.90 0.84 -16.95
CA GLY A 398 -4.98 -0.09 -16.29
C GLY A 398 -3.72 0.60 -15.77
N VAL A 399 -2.96 -0.04 -14.89
CA VAL A 399 -1.71 0.53 -14.32
C VAL A 399 -0.69 0.95 -15.39
N VAL A 400 -0.68 0.24 -16.53
CA VAL A 400 0.21 0.51 -17.67
C VAL A 400 -0.24 1.75 -18.43
N ASP A 401 -1.55 1.93 -18.63
CA ASP A 401 -2.10 3.10 -19.31
C ASP A 401 -1.85 4.36 -18.49
N VAL A 402 -2.07 4.30 -17.17
CA VAL A 402 -1.77 5.42 -16.26
C VAL A 402 -0.29 5.82 -16.33
N ALA A 403 0.62 4.85 -16.46
CA ALA A 403 2.05 5.12 -16.62
C ALA A 403 2.39 5.72 -17.99
N LEU A 404 1.81 5.21 -19.06
CA LEU A 404 2.04 5.72 -20.42
C LEU A 404 1.48 7.12 -20.61
N ASP A 405 0.31 7.42 -20.04
CA ASP A 405 -0.27 8.77 -20.05
C ASP A 405 0.64 9.78 -19.34
N ALA A 406 1.25 9.37 -18.22
CA ALA A 406 2.23 10.19 -17.50
C ALA A 406 3.49 10.47 -18.34
N VAL A 407 3.98 9.47 -19.07
CA VAL A 407 5.12 9.65 -20.00
C VAL A 407 4.70 10.55 -21.17
N ALA A 408 3.53 10.34 -21.75
CA ALA A 408 3.04 11.11 -22.90
C ALA A 408 2.82 12.59 -22.56
N ALA A 409 2.45 12.90 -21.32
CA ALA A 409 2.32 14.27 -20.83
C ALA A 409 3.67 14.96 -20.56
N ALA A 410 4.77 14.21 -20.50
CA ALA A 410 6.11 14.77 -20.32
C ALA A 410 6.62 15.43 -21.62
N PRO A 411 7.45 16.47 -21.51
CA PRO A 411 8.19 17.01 -22.66
C PRO A 411 8.92 15.91 -23.42
N VAL A 412 8.90 15.96 -24.75
CA VAL A 412 9.41 14.90 -25.64
C VAL A 412 10.84 14.47 -25.28
N ASP A 413 11.70 15.43 -24.95
CA ASP A 413 13.11 15.18 -24.60
C ASP A 413 13.29 14.36 -23.31
N LEU A 414 12.32 14.43 -22.40
CA LEU A 414 12.34 13.72 -21.12
C LEU A 414 11.70 12.33 -21.21
N GLN A 415 10.87 12.05 -22.22
CA GLN A 415 10.11 10.79 -22.31
C GLN A 415 11.02 9.56 -22.31
N SER A 416 12.10 9.59 -23.09
CA SER A 416 13.08 8.50 -23.15
C SER A 416 13.83 8.32 -21.83
N GLN A 417 14.12 9.43 -21.13
CA GLN A 417 14.76 9.39 -19.81
C GLN A 417 13.83 8.77 -18.76
N LEU A 418 12.54 9.14 -18.77
CA LEU A 418 11.52 8.60 -17.85
C LEU A 418 11.27 7.11 -18.10
N LEU A 419 11.16 6.66 -19.36
CA LEU A 419 11.03 5.23 -19.70
C LEU A 419 12.27 4.43 -19.30
N GLY A 420 13.45 5.06 -19.36
CA GLY A 420 14.70 4.50 -18.86
C GLY A 420 14.79 4.40 -17.34
N ASN A 421 13.81 4.92 -16.61
CA ASN A 421 13.80 4.90 -15.16
C ASN A 421 12.39 4.93 -14.54
N LEU A 422 11.70 3.79 -14.60
CA LEU A 422 10.40 3.58 -13.99
C LEU A 422 10.57 2.93 -12.61
N VAL A 423 9.97 3.50 -11.56
CA VAL A 423 10.01 2.97 -10.19
C VAL A 423 8.61 2.58 -9.76
N VAL A 424 8.40 1.30 -9.45
CA VAL A 424 7.10 0.74 -9.07
C VAL A 424 7.01 0.62 -7.55
N THR A 425 6.00 1.26 -6.96
CA THR A 425 5.77 1.32 -5.51
C THR A 425 4.33 1.01 -5.12
N GLY A 426 4.09 0.86 -3.82
CA GLY A 426 2.74 0.69 -3.27
C GLY A 426 2.40 -0.77 -3.00
N GLY A 427 1.52 -0.98 -2.01
CA GLY A 427 1.24 -2.32 -1.47
C GLY A 427 0.62 -3.29 -2.48
N ALA A 428 -0.17 -2.82 -3.45
CA ALA A 428 -0.78 -3.71 -4.44
C ALA A 428 0.25 -4.29 -5.44
N THR A 429 1.42 -3.65 -5.58
CA THR A 429 2.53 -4.14 -6.41
C THR A 429 3.35 -5.24 -5.72
N CYS A 430 3.06 -5.55 -4.45
CA CYS A 430 3.76 -6.59 -3.70
C CYS A 430 3.37 -8.00 -4.10
N SER A 431 2.30 -8.18 -4.87
CA SER A 431 1.93 -9.47 -5.44
C SER A 431 3.08 -10.04 -6.30
N THR A 432 3.42 -11.30 -6.07
CA THR A 432 4.46 -12.01 -6.81
C THR A 432 4.23 -11.91 -8.31
N GLY A 433 5.27 -11.60 -9.08
CA GLY A 433 5.20 -11.50 -10.55
C GLY A 433 4.82 -10.12 -11.09
N PHE A 434 4.33 -9.18 -10.26
CA PHE A 434 3.86 -7.87 -10.71
C PHE A 434 4.91 -7.09 -11.52
N GLY A 435 6.14 -6.94 -10.99
CA GLY A 435 7.19 -6.16 -11.66
C GLY A 435 7.56 -6.71 -13.04
N CYS A 436 7.73 -8.04 -13.15
CA CYS A 436 8.01 -8.70 -14.43
C CYS A 436 6.86 -8.55 -15.42
N ARG A 437 5.61 -8.65 -14.94
CA ARG A 437 4.42 -8.45 -15.78
C ARG A 437 4.32 -7.02 -16.28
N PHE A 438 4.44 -6.04 -15.37
CA PHE A 438 4.42 -4.61 -15.70
C PHE A 438 5.48 -4.26 -16.74
N PHE A 439 6.72 -4.74 -16.57
CA PHE A 439 7.78 -4.55 -17.56
C PHE A 439 7.41 -5.10 -18.94
N LYS A 440 6.83 -6.30 -19.02
CA LYS A 440 6.45 -6.91 -20.31
C LYS A 440 5.32 -6.16 -20.99
N GLU A 441 4.29 -5.76 -20.25
CA GLU A 441 3.18 -4.96 -20.77
C GLU A 441 3.68 -3.59 -21.28
N MET A 442 4.49 -2.89 -20.48
CA MET A 442 5.14 -1.64 -20.90
C MET A 442 5.99 -1.84 -22.15
N GLN A 443 6.82 -2.89 -22.20
CA GLN A 443 7.66 -3.19 -23.37
C GLN A 443 6.83 -3.46 -24.63
N GLN A 444 5.72 -4.19 -24.51
CA GLN A 444 4.83 -4.46 -25.63
C GLN A 444 4.15 -3.19 -26.14
N ARG A 445 3.64 -2.35 -25.23
CA ARG A 445 2.92 -1.11 -25.56
C ARG A 445 3.84 -0.05 -26.16
N VAL A 446 5.06 0.11 -25.62
CA VAL A 446 6.06 1.05 -26.15
C VAL A 446 6.51 0.64 -27.56
N ARG A 447 6.80 -0.65 -27.79
CA ARG A 447 7.18 -1.17 -29.12
C ARG A 447 6.05 -1.07 -30.15
N GLY A 448 4.80 -1.20 -29.72
CA GLY A 448 3.63 -1.07 -30.60
C GLY A 448 3.22 0.38 -30.88
N SER A 449 3.73 1.35 -30.12
CA SER A 449 3.39 2.77 -30.27
C SER A 449 4.33 3.46 -31.25
N ALA A 450 3.81 3.86 -32.41
CA ALA A 450 4.53 4.67 -33.39
C ALA A 450 4.86 6.10 -32.89
N VAL A 451 4.12 6.59 -31.87
CA VAL A 451 4.28 7.95 -31.31
C VAL A 451 5.43 8.01 -30.30
N LEU A 452 5.59 6.97 -29.46
CA LEU A 452 6.69 6.86 -28.49
C LEU A 452 7.96 6.24 -29.10
N SER A 453 7.81 5.51 -30.22
CA SER A 453 8.92 5.04 -31.05
C SER A 453 9.41 6.19 -31.93
N THR A 454 10.18 7.12 -31.37
CA THR A 454 10.88 8.14 -32.14
C THR A 454 11.68 7.48 -33.26
N GLY A 455 11.43 7.92 -34.50
CA GLY A 455 11.85 7.24 -35.72
C GLY A 455 13.27 6.67 -35.71
N GLY A 456 13.40 5.41 -36.12
CA GLY A 456 14.63 4.83 -36.66
C GLY A 456 15.79 4.54 -35.69
N THR A 457 15.83 5.05 -34.46
CA THR A 457 16.92 4.75 -33.52
C THR A 457 16.54 3.63 -32.55
N SER A 458 17.17 2.48 -32.74
CA SER A 458 16.92 1.19 -32.08
C SER A 458 17.23 1.09 -30.57
N ASN A 459 17.28 2.18 -29.81
CA ASN A 459 17.83 2.19 -28.44
C ASN A 459 16.92 2.85 -27.38
N GLN A 460 15.59 2.74 -27.48
CA GLN A 460 14.75 3.12 -26.35
C GLN A 460 14.92 2.10 -25.20
N ARG A 461 15.65 2.52 -24.16
CA ARG A 461 15.92 1.71 -22.98
C ARG A 461 14.73 1.79 -22.05
N LEU A 462 14.03 0.67 -21.86
CA LEU A 462 13.01 0.53 -20.82
C LEU A 462 13.64 -0.08 -19.57
N CYS A 463 13.55 0.60 -18.42
CA CYS A 463 14.01 0.07 -17.14
C CYS A 463 12.88 0.18 -16.11
N VAL A 464 12.54 -0.94 -15.47
CA VAL A 464 11.56 -1.00 -14.39
C VAL A 464 12.27 -1.49 -13.14
N SER A 465 12.28 -0.65 -12.10
CA SER A 465 12.72 -0.99 -10.76
C SER A 465 11.52 -1.27 -9.88
N ALA A 466 11.51 -2.42 -9.19
CA ALA A 466 10.51 -2.78 -8.20
C ALA A 466 11.22 -3.21 -6.91
N PRO A 467 11.60 -2.24 -6.04
CA PRO A 467 12.33 -2.53 -4.81
C PRO A 467 11.62 -3.56 -3.92
N GLU A 468 12.35 -4.31 -3.11
CA GLU A 468 11.75 -5.30 -2.20
C GLU A 468 10.84 -4.61 -1.16
N GLN A 469 11.28 -3.49 -0.60
CA GLN A 469 10.59 -2.69 0.41
C GLN A 469 9.56 -1.71 -0.19
N ARG A 470 9.12 -1.93 -1.44
CA ARG A 470 8.28 -1.00 -2.21
C ARG A 470 6.90 -0.68 -1.60
N ALA A 471 6.42 -1.49 -0.64
CA ALA A 471 5.19 -1.22 0.12
C ALA A 471 5.28 0.03 1.02
N TYR A 472 6.50 0.44 1.39
CA TYR A 472 6.77 1.56 2.29
C TYR A 472 7.98 2.39 1.81
N ALA A 473 8.26 2.40 0.50
CA ALA A 473 9.35 3.16 -0.09
C ALA A 473 9.25 4.66 0.21
N ALA A 474 8.06 5.26 0.13
CA ALA A 474 7.86 6.67 0.47
C ALA A 474 8.22 6.98 1.93
N TRP A 475 7.90 6.06 2.86
CA TRP A 475 8.29 6.18 4.27
C TRP A 475 9.82 6.13 4.43
N MET A 476 10.51 5.21 3.73
CA MET A 476 11.98 5.17 3.76
C MET A 476 12.61 6.43 3.18
N GLY A 477 12.04 6.94 2.08
CA GLY A 477 12.45 8.21 1.48
C GLY A 477 12.35 9.39 2.43
N ALA A 478 11.25 9.47 3.19
CA ALA A 478 11.09 10.44 4.26
C ALA A 478 12.15 10.29 5.35
N SER A 479 12.55 9.05 5.69
CA SER A 479 13.64 8.80 6.64
C SER A 479 14.99 9.31 6.13
N TYR A 480 15.25 9.23 4.82
CA TYR A 480 16.47 9.78 4.22
C TYR A 480 16.45 11.31 4.17
N VAL A 481 15.33 11.90 3.77
CA VAL A 481 15.16 13.38 3.75
C VAL A 481 15.29 13.96 5.15
N ALA A 482 14.76 13.29 6.17
CA ALA A 482 14.86 13.69 7.58
C ALA A 482 16.30 13.77 8.09
N GLN A 483 17.25 13.08 7.45
CA GLN A 483 18.67 13.06 7.83
C GLN A 483 19.51 14.13 7.11
N LEU A 484 18.91 14.94 6.21
CA LEU A 484 19.61 16.04 5.57
C LEU A 484 19.92 17.14 6.59
N SER A 485 21.12 17.71 6.53
CA SER A 485 21.54 18.80 7.44
C SER A 485 20.67 20.06 7.31
N SER A 486 20.07 20.28 6.14
CA SER A 486 19.16 21.40 5.85
C SER A 486 17.69 21.10 6.15
N PHE A 487 17.34 19.87 6.57
CA PHE A 487 15.95 19.44 6.72
C PHE A 487 15.16 20.35 7.66
N ALA A 488 15.61 20.47 8.91
CA ALA A 488 14.92 21.24 9.94
C ALA A 488 14.87 22.75 9.63
N SER A 489 15.93 23.30 9.02
CA SER A 489 16.01 24.74 8.75
C SER A 489 15.25 25.16 7.49
N SER A 490 15.27 24.33 6.44
CA SER A 490 14.77 24.72 5.12
C SER A 490 13.39 24.15 4.82
N MET A 491 13.10 22.91 5.21
CA MET A 491 11.92 22.18 4.75
C MET A 491 10.78 22.13 5.78
N VAL A 492 11.08 22.28 7.07
CA VAL A 492 10.08 22.18 8.14
C VAL A 492 9.35 23.51 8.36
N VAL A 493 8.03 23.44 8.57
CA VAL A 493 7.20 24.54 9.06
C VAL A 493 7.09 24.40 10.56
N THR A 494 7.60 25.39 11.31
CA THR A 494 7.51 25.39 12.78
C THR A 494 6.11 25.80 13.22
N ARG A 495 5.76 25.49 14.47
CA ARG A 495 4.49 25.92 15.07
C ARG A 495 4.26 27.42 14.97
N ALA A 496 5.27 28.24 15.31
CA ALA A 496 5.16 29.70 15.26
C ALA A 496 4.87 30.22 13.85
N VAL A 497 5.54 29.68 12.82
CA VAL A 497 5.28 30.04 11.41
C VAL A 497 3.87 29.62 10.99
N TYR A 498 3.40 28.45 11.43
CA TYR A 498 2.05 28.00 11.13
C TYR A 498 0.96 28.84 11.82
N GLU A 499 1.19 29.29 13.06
CA GLU A 499 0.27 30.17 13.78
C GLU A 499 0.15 31.57 13.14
N GLU A 500 1.22 32.06 12.48
CA GLU A 500 1.23 33.35 11.78
C GLU A 500 0.66 33.26 10.34
N GLU A 501 1.11 32.29 9.54
CA GLU A 501 0.83 32.20 8.10
C GLU A 501 -0.27 31.16 7.75
N GLY A 502 -0.65 30.29 8.70
CA GLY A 502 -1.63 29.24 8.51
C GLY A 502 -1.26 28.24 7.39
N GLU A 503 -2.26 27.87 6.59
CA GLU A 503 -2.10 26.89 5.50
C GLU A 503 -1.09 27.31 4.41
N THR A 504 -0.81 28.61 4.28
CA THR A 504 0.07 29.13 3.23
C THR A 504 1.54 28.77 3.48
N ALA A 505 1.97 28.68 4.74
CA ALA A 505 3.30 28.22 5.11
C ALA A 505 3.58 26.79 4.62
N LEU A 506 2.60 25.90 4.76
CA LEU A 506 2.70 24.50 4.33
C LEU A 506 2.80 24.39 2.80
N ALA A 507 2.13 25.29 2.06
CA ALA A 507 2.19 25.29 0.60
C ALA A 507 3.55 25.77 0.05
N ARG A 508 4.20 26.73 0.73
CA ARG A 508 5.50 27.29 0.31
C ARG A 508 6.66 26.30 0.47
N LYS A 509 6.59 25.41 1.46
CA LYS A 509 7.65 24.44 1.79
C LYS A 509 7.37 23.01 1.29
N LEU A 510 6.37 22.84 0.43
CA LEU A 510 6.10 21.55 -0.20
C LEU A 510 7.22 21.26 -1.21
N LEU A 511 7.86 20.10 -1.12
CA LEU A 511 8.75 19.61 -2.18
C LEU A 511 7.88 19.18 -3.38
N THR A 512 7.52 20.15 -4.23
CA THR A 512 6.95 19.91 -5.56
C THR A 512 7.93 20.30 -6.63
#